data_AF-A0A353HAW7-F1
#
_entry.id   AF-A0A353HAW7-F1
#
_cell.length_a   1.000
_cell.length_b   1.000
_cell.length_c   1.000
_cell.angle_alpha   90.00
_cell.angle_beta   90.00
_cell.angle_gamma   90.00
#
_symmetry.space_group_name_H-M   'P 1'
#
loop_
_entity.id
_entity.type
_entity.pdbx_description
1 polymer ?
#
loop_
_entity_poly.entity_id
_entity_poly.type
_entity_poly.pdbx_seq_one_letter_code
_entity_poly.pdbx_strand_id
1 'polypeptide(L)' 'HKEQDFYVFAYGTDYKQAVKDFLAISGQTPMLPRYVLGNWWSRYYVYNEKSYLSLLDKFAENSIPLTVATIDMDW' A
#
# COMPACT_ATOMS: atom_id res chain seq x y z
N HIS A 1 -16.86 35.24 -3.50
CA HIS A 1 -16.79 34.64 -4.85
C HIS A 1 -16.11 33.28 -4.73
N LYS A 2 -16.65 32.24 -5.37
CA LYS A 2 -16.00 30.91 -5.38
C LYS A 2 -14.97 30.95 -6.51
N GLU A 3 -13.69 30.96 -6.18
CA GLU A 3 -12.63 30.81 -7.19
C GLU A 3 -12.68 29.40 -7.77
N GLN A 4 -12.47 29.31 -9.09
CA GLN A 4 -12.37 28.06 -9.81
C GLN A 4 -10.96 27.95 -10.39
N ASP A 5 -10.33 26.80 -10.17
CA ASP A 5 -9.00 26.49 -10.69
C ASP A 5 -9.09 25.20 -11.52
N PHE A 6 -8.64 25.26 -12.76
CA PHE A 6 -8.80 24.19 -13.75
C PHE A 6 -7.45 23.83 -14.36
N TYR A 7 -7.14 22.53 -14.35
CA TYR A 7 -5.95 21.97 -14.99
C TYR A 7 -6.39 20.96 -16.06
N VAL A 8 -5.97 21.17 -17.31
CA VAL A 8 -6.30 20.31 -18.45
C VAL A 8 -5.02 19.76 -19.05
N PHE A 9 -4.92 18.44 -19.14
CA PHE A 9 -3.76 17.71 -19.68
C PHE A 9 -4.16 17.03 -21.00
N ALA A 10 -3.79 17.60 -22.15
CA ALA A 10 -4.22 17.16 -23.47
C ALA A 10 -3.06 16.57 -24.31
N TYR A 11 -2.56 15.40 -23.90
CA TYR A 11 -1.33 14.77 -24.46
C TYR A 11 -1.61 13.73 -25.57
N GLY A 12 -2.85 13.62 -26.05
CA GLY A 12 -3.22 12.60 -27.03
C GLY A 12 -3.02 11.18 -26.48
N THR A 13 -2.07 10.44 -27.05
CA THR A 13 -1.70 9.08 -26.61
C THR A 13 -0.44 9.04 -25.73
N ASP A 14 0.19 10.17 -25.44
CA ASP A 14 1.32 10.24 -24.51
C ASP A 14 0.85 10.29 -23.05
N TYR A 15 0.31 9.16 -22.60
CA TYR A 15 -0.22 9.01 -21.25
C TYR A 15 0.85 9.11 -20.17
N LYS A 16 2.10 8.71 -20.49
CA LYS A 16 3.20 8.74 -19.51
C LYS A 16 3.57 10.18 -19.17
N GLN A 17 3.66 11.04 -20.17
CA GLN A 17 3.96 12.44 -19.95
C GLN A 17 2.79 13.16 -19.24
N ALA A 18 1.54 12.84 -19.60
CA ALA A 18 0.37 13.38 -18.91
C ALA A 18 0.37 13.08 -17.39
N VAL A 19 0.65 11.83 -17.01
CA VAL A 19 0.73 11.43 -15.59
C VAL A 19 1.92 12.12 -14.90
N LYS A 20 3.06 12.24 -15.57
CA LYS A 20 4.24 12.92 -15.02
C LYS A 20 3.96 14.38 -14.69
N ASP A 21 3.33 15.11 -15.61
CA ASP A 21 3.02 16.53 -15.40
C ASP A 21 1.89 16.73 -14.39
N PHE A 22 0.95 15.80 -14.30
CA PHE A 22 -0.03 15.77 -13.21
C PHE A 22 0.64 15.62 -11.84
N LEU A 23 1.60 14.70 -11.69
CA LEU A 23 2.33 14.50 -10.44
C LEU A 23 3.28 15.67 -10.10
N ALA A 24 3.71 16.44 -11.10
CA ALA A 24 4.50 17.65 -10.86
C ALA A 24 3.73 18.72 -10.07
N ILE A 25 2.40 18.78 -10.22
CA ILE A 25 1.54 19.74 -9.50
C ILE A 25 0.81 19.12 -8.30
N SER A 26 0.48 17.82 -8.35
CA SER A 26 -0.27 17.13 -7.30
C SER A 26 0.61 16.47 -6.22
N GLY A 27 1.92 16.41 -6.47
CA GLY A 27 2.90 15.80 -5.58
C GLY A 27 3.43 14.47 -6.12
N GLN A 28 4.72 14.25 -5.94
CA GLN A 28 5.35 12.99 -6.36
C GLN A 28 5.00 11.85 -5.41
N THR A 29 4.98 10.62 -5.95
CA THR A 29 4.84 9.41 -5.14
C THR A 29 6.04 9.27 -4.20
N PRO A 30 5.84 9.04 -2.89
CA PRO A 30 6.95 8.88 -1.95
C PRO A 30 7.71 7.57 -2.22
N MET A 31 8.99 7.56 -1.86
CA MET A 31 9.78 6.33 -1.85
C MET A 31 9.27 5.40 -0.76
N LEU A 32 8.89 4.18 -1.15
CA LEU A 32 8.39 3.19 -0.22
C LEU A 32 9.54 2.45 0.50
N PRO A 33 9.42 2.18 1.82
CA PRO A 33 10.36 1.29 2.50
C PRO A 33 10.36 -0.10 1.86
N ARG A 34 11.53 -0.72 1.68
CA ARG A 34 11.65 -1.99 0.94
C ARG A 34 10.71 -3.10 1.43
N TYR A 35 10.47 -3.19 2.74
CA TYR A 35 9.64 -4.25 3.32
C TYR A 35 8.17 -4.18 2.87
N VAL A 36 7.64 -3.00 2.49
CA VAL A 36 6.22 -2.90 2.09
C VAL A 36 5.94 -3.57 0.73
N LEU A 37 6.98 -3.84 -0.06
CA LEU A 37 6.89 -4.51 -1.36
C LEU A 37 6.90 -6.05 -1.25
N GLY A 38 6.98 -6.59 -0.02
CA GLY A 38 6.82 -8.02 0.25
C GLY A 38 5.35 -8.45 0.33
N ASN A 39 5.09 -9.66 0.83
CA ASN A 39 3.71 -10.10 1.05
C ASN A 39 3.12 -9.47 2.31
N TRP A 40 1.79 -9.33 2.31
CA TRP A 40 1.01 -8.85 3.43
C TRP A 40 0.04 -9.94 3.87
N TRP A 41 -0.03 -10.18 5.18
CA TRP A 41 -1.09 -10.98 5.77
C TRP A 41 -2.01 -10.09 6.58
N SER A 42 -3.28 -10.02 6.16
CA SER A 42 -4.35 -9.41 6.94
C SER A 42 -5.57 -10.33 6.91
N ARG A 43 -6.25 -10.41 8.05
CA ARG A 43 -7.49 -11.17 8.19
C ARG A 43 -8.35 -10.51 9.25
N TYR A 44 -9.61 -10.23 8.91
CA TYR A 44 -10.64 -9.87 9.87
C TYR A 44 -10.88 -11.04 10.82
N TYR A 45 -10.20 -11.04 11.96
CA TYR A 45 -10.19 -12.12 12.93
C TYR A 45 -9.68 -11.61 14.28
N VAL A 46 -10.32 -12.05 15.36
CA VAL A 46 -9.93 -11.67 16.72
C VAL A 46 -8.76 -12.55 17.14
N TYR A 47 -7.55 -12.12 16.78
CA TYR A 47 -6.33 -12.75 17.29
C TYR A 47 -6.15 -12.41 18.77
N ASN A 48 -5.58 -13.34 19.51
CA ASN A 48 -4.91 -13.05 20.77
C ASN A 48 -3.42 -13.30 20.56
N GLU A 49 -2.58 -12.87 21.50
CA GLU A 49 -1.12 -13.03 21.41
C GLU A 49 -0.70 -14.45 21.01
N LYS A 50 -1.26 -15.47 21.67
CA LYS A 50 -0.92 -16.88 21.40
C LYS A 50 -1.32 -17.30 19.99
N SER A 51 -2.56 -17.00 19.57
CA SER A 51 -3.04 -17.39 18.25
C SER A 51 -2.32 -16.67 17.12
N TYR A 52 -1.85 -15.44 17.37
CA TYR A 52 -1.05 -14.69 16.40
C TYR A 52 0.38 -15.23 16.28
N LEU A 53 1.05 -15.54 17.40
CA LEU A 53 2.36 -16.19 17.37
C LEU A 53 2.30 -17.56 16.66
N SER A 54 1.30 -18.39 16.99
CA SER A 54 1.09 -19.68 16.30
C SER A 54 0.79 -19.53 14.80
N LEU A 55 0.27 -18.39 14.35
CA LEU A 55 0.12 -18.11 12.93
C LEU A 55 1.49 -17.84 12.28
N LEU A 56 2.36 -17.06 12.92
CA LEU A 56 3.72 -16.79 12.43
C LEU A 56 4.54 -18.09 12.34
N ASP A 57 4.40 -18.99 13.32
CA ASP A 57 5.04 -20.30 13.30
C ASP A 57 4.61 -21.10 12.06
N LYS A 58 3.32 -21.09 11.72
CA LYS A 58 2.82 -21.76 10.51
C LYS A 58 3.40 -21.19 9.23
N PHE A 59 3.62 -19.87 9.13
CA PHE A 59 4.31 -19.29 7.98
C PHE A 59 5.73 -19.86 7.84
N ALA A 60 6.46 -19.92 8.95
CA ALA A 60 7.82 -20.48 8.97
C ALA A 60 7.83 -21.98 8.63
N GLU A 61 6.97 -22.78 9.24
CA GLU A 61 6.83 -24.23 9.00
C GLU A 61 6.53 -24.53 7.52
N ASN A 62 5.70 -23.71 6.87
CA ASN A 62 5.33 -23.89 5.47
C ASN A 62 6.31 -23.22 4.49
N SER A 63 7.42 -22.64 4.99
CA SER A 63 8.38 -21.89 4.18
C SER A 63 7.74 -20.77 3.34
N ILE A 64 6.69 -20.14 3.88
CA ILE A 64 6.00 -19.02 3.25
C ILE A 64 6.63 -17.74 3.81
N PRO A 65 7.29 -16.90 2.99
CA PRO A 65 7.83 -15.65 3.46
C PRO A 65 6.71 -14.73 3.93
N LEU A 66 6.90 -14.09 5.09
CA LEU A 66 6.02 -13.06 5.63
C LEU A 66 6.80 -11.76 5.81
N THR A 67 6.34 -10.65 5.23
CA THR A 67 7.01 -9.34 5.38
C THR A 67 6.22 -8.34 6.21
N VAL A 68 4.90 -8.25 6.02
CA VAL A 68 4.02 -7.39 6.82
C VAL A 68 2.87 -8.22 7.37
N ALA A 69 2.69 -8.17 8.69
CA ALA A 69 1.60 -8.82 9.39
C ALA A 69 0.70 -7.73 9.99
N THR A 70 -0.56 -7.72 9.60
CA THR A 70 -1.55 -6.72 10.02
C THR A 70 -2.50 -7.33 11.06
N ILE A 71 -2.89 -6.53 12.06
CA ILE A 71 -3.93 -6.87 13.03
C ILE A 71 -5.08 -5.90 12.77
N ASP A 72 -6.22 -6.44 12.35
CA ASP A 72 -7.37 -5.68 11.81
C ASP A 72 -8.44 -5.40 12.89
N MET A 73 -8.51 -6.26 13.91
CA MET A 73 -9.40 -6.14 15.06
C MET A 73 -8.65 -5.69 16.31
N ASP A 74 -9.41 -5.50 17.40
CA ASP A 74 -8.88 -5.18 18.73
C ASP A 74 -7.66 -6.05 19.07
N TRP A 75 -6.53 -5.39 19.22
CA TRP A 75 -5.25 -5.91 19.72
C TRP A 75 -5.18 -5.69 21.24
#